data_AF-A0A7W2XVH4-F1
#
_entry.id   AF-A0A7W2XVH4-F1
#
_cell.length_a   1.000
_cell.length_b   1.000
_cell.length_c   1.000
_cell.angle_alpha   90.00
_cell.angle_beta   90.00
_cell.angle_gamma   90.00
#
_symmetry.space_group_name_H-M   'P 1'
#
loop_
_entity.id
_entity.type
_entity.pdbx_description
1 polymer ?
#
loop_
_entity_poly.entity_id
_entity_poly.type
_entity_poly.pdbx_seq_one_letter_code
_entity_poly.pdbx_strand_id
1 'polypeptide(L)'
;MSELSNNPSLKEINTYKKKINWGDIPTIYQLATNSISDIDGMLTHGFDNAFKQLLDKRNWNINMVDQQNDIMGKVTTGKPKISLYHHMNEQHYELHCYPIINNERVLQAQFNNTLCPFVTWRPETMQMLFRLNSLIPFIVYTFQKGDVADYALIRYANKRVKELILLLQQSFDITDIEGYTIAEFCQEIHRKHSQSQHNA
;
A
#
# COMPACT_ATOMS: atom_id res chain seq x y z
N MET A 1 15.08 30.25 5.63
CA MET A 1 14.41 29.52 4.53
C MET A 1 13.25 28.75 5.15
N SER A 2 12.11 28.58 4.47
CA SER A 2 11.00 27.80 5.05
C SER A 2 11.38 26.33 5.05
N GLU A 3 11.66 25.76 6.22
CA GLU A 3 11.96 24.34 6.36
C GLU A 3 10.68 23.51 6.27
N LEU A 4 10.78 22.30 5.71
CA LEU A 4 9.70 21.32 5.79
C LEU A 4 9.54 20.88 7.25
N SER A 5 8.30 20.74 7.72
CA SER A 5 8.03 20.19 9.04
C SER A 5 8.50 18.73 9.15
N ASN A 6 8.68 18.23 10.37
CA ASN A 6 9.17 16.85 10.60
C ASN A 6 8.27 15.76 10.00
N ASN A 7 6.97 16.03 9.90
CA ASN A 7 5.98 15.11 9.33
C ASN A 7 5.03 15.90 8.40
N PRO A 8 5.51 16.30 7.22
CA PRO A 8 4.78 17.21 6.35
C PRO A 8 3.61 16.48 5.65
N SER A 9 2.52 17.20 5.45
CA SER A 9 1.41 16.78 4.59
C SER A 9 1.81 16.83 3.11
N LEU A 10 1.10 16.09 2.26
CA LEU A 10 1.33 16.12 0.81
C LEU A 10 1.25 17.54 0.23
N LYS A 11 0.31 18.35 0.74
CA LYS A 11 0.16 19.76 0.35
C LYS A 11 1.40 20.60 0.70
N GLU A 12 1.97 20.41 1.88
CA GLU A 12 3.19 21.10 2.31
C GLU A 12 4.39 20.70 1.45
N ILE A 13 4.58 19.40 1.18
CA ILE A 13 5.65 18.89 0.32
C ILE A 13 5.54 19.51 -1.08
N ASN A 14 4.35 19.49 -1.68
CA ASN A 14 4.12 20.05 -3.01
C ASN A 14 4.33 21.57 -3.06
N THR A 15 3.93 22.29 -2.02
CA THR A 15 4.15 23.74 -1.92
C THR A 15 5.64 24.05 -1.83
N TYR A 16 6.38 23.27 -1.04
CA TYR A 16 7.83 23.39 -0.92
C TYR A 16 8.53 23.09 -2.25
N LYS A 17 8.19 21.98 -2.92
CA LYS A 17 8.74 21.60 -4.24
C LYS A 17 8.54 22.72 -5.28
N LYS A 18 7.34 23.30 -5.34
CA LYS A 18 7.04 24.44 -6.22
C LYS A 18 7.91 25.66 -5.90
N LYS A 19 8.12 25.94 -4.62
CA LYS A 19 8.93 27.09 -4.20
C LYS A 19 10.40 26.94 -4.59
N ILE A 20 11.00 25.77 -4.37
CA ILE A 20 12.44 25.56 -4.67
C ILE A 20 12.73 25.53 -6.17
N ASN A 21 11.76 25.12 -7.00
CA ASN A 21 11.89 25.07 -8.45
C ASN A 21 11.24 26.25 -9.18
N TRP A 22 10.86 27.32 -8.45
CA TRP A 22 10.22 28.51 -9.03
C TRP A 22 8.99 28.20 -9.89
N GLY A 23 8.23 27.17 -9.51
CA GLY A 23 7.02 26.71 -10.19
C GLY A 23 7.25 25.60 -11.22
N ASP A 24 8.48 25.36 -11.67
CA ASP A 24 8.77 24.34 -12.69
C ASP A 24 8.99 22.96 -12.08
N ILE A 25 7.94 22.13 -12.06
CA ILE A 25 7.98 20.81 -11.41
C ILE A 25 8.33 19.72 -12.41
N PRO A 26 9.40 18.93 -12.18
CA PRO A 26 9.77 17.82 -13.05
C PRO A 26 8.62 16.81 -13.24
N THR A 27 8.43 16.32 -14.47
CA THR A 27 7.37 15.36 -14.82
C THR A 27 7.37 14.12 -13.93
N ILE A 28 8.56 13.59 -13.60
CA ILE A 28 8.69 12.40 -12.75
C ILE A 28 8.12 12.62 -11.34
N TYR A 29 8.30 13.83 -10.78
CA TYR A 29 7.72 14.21 -9.49
C TYR A 29 6.20 14.33 -9.59
N GLN A 30 5.69 14.93 -10.67
CA GLN A 30 4.25 15.08 -10.90
C GLN A 30 3.55 13.72 -10.99
N LEU A 31 4.13 12.77 -11.74
CA LEU A 31 3.60 11.41 -11.87
C LEU A 31 3.51 10.70 -10.52
N ALA A 32 4.60 10.74 -9.74
CA ALA A 32 4.62 10.11 -8.41
C ALA A 32 3.61 10.79 -7.46
N THR A 33 3.56 12.12 -7.45
CA THR A 33 2.67 12.90 -6.59
C THR A 33 1.20 12.65 -6.91
N ASN A 34 0.83 12.57 -8.19
CA ASN A 34 -0.54 12.29 -8.61
C ASN A 34 -0.98 10.91 -8.10
N SER A 35 -0.15 9.89 -8.28
CA SER A 35 -0.48 8.55 -7.81
C SER A 35 -0.59 8.44 -6.29
N ILE A 36 0.23 9.19 -5.54
CA ILE A 36 0.12 9.28 -4.08
C ILE A 36 -1.17 10.01 -3.67
N SER A 37 -1.54 11.07 -4.39
CA SER A 37 -2.79 11.80 -4.15
C SER A 37 -4.02 10.92 -4.37
N ASP A 38 -3.99 10.05 -5.39
CA ASP A 38 -5.08 9.08 -5.66
C ASP A 38 -5.31 8.14 -4.47
N ILE A 39 -4.22 7.71 -3.81
CA ILE A 39 -4.29 6.87 -2.61
C ILE A 39 -4.84 7.64 -1.41
N ASP A 40 -4.47 8.91 -1.22
CA ASP A 40 -5.04 9.75 -0.17
C ASP A 40 -6.56 9.87 -0.29
N GLY A 41 -7.03 9.98 -1.53
CA GLY A 41 -8.43 10.08 -1.88
C GLY A 41 -9.18 8.75 -1.96
N MET A 42 -8.49 7.61 -1.99
CA MET A 42 -9.10 6.30 -2.29
C MET A 42 -10.24 5.92 -1.33
N LEU A 43 -10.14 6.30 -0.05
CA LEU A 43 -11.17 6.02 0.95
C LEU A 43 -12.30 7.05 0.96
N THR A 44 -12.04 8.28 0.51
CA THR A 44 -12.96 9.42 0.65
C THR A 44 -13.70 9.76 -0.64
N HIS A 45 -13.10 9.55 -1.80
CA HIS A 45 -13.76 9.76 -3.09
C HIS A 45 -14.80 8.67 -3.33
N GLY A 46 -16.00 9.03 -3.80
CA GLY A 46 -17.15 8.13 -3.91
C GLY A 46 -17.04 6.94 -4.89
N PHE A 47 -15.88 6.75 -5.52
CA PHE A 47 -15.64 5.62 -6.43
C PHE A 47 -15.40 4.33 -5.66
N ASP A 48 -15.97 3.24 -6.15
CA ASP A 48 -15.70 1.90 -5.64
C ASP A 48 -14.29 1.44 -6.06
N ASN A 49 -13.60 0.73 -5.18
CA ASN A 49 -12.26 0.21 -5.42
C ASN A 49 -12.01 -1.06 -4.60
N ALA A 50 -10.99 -1.82 -4.99
CA ALA A 50 -10.61 -3.09 -4.36
C ALA A 50 -10.50 -2.99 -2.83
N PHE A 51 -9.90 -1.91 -2.31
CA PHE A 51 -9.73 -1.69 -0.88
C PHE A 51 -11.08 -1.53 -0.15
N LYS A 52 -12.03 -0.78 -0.74
CA LYS A 52 -13.39 -0.64 -0.20
C LYS A 52 -14.19 -1.94 -0.31
N GLN A 53 -14.08 -2.64 -1.45
CA GLN A 53 -14.74 -3.94 -1.63
C GLN A 53 -14.27 -4.96 -0.58
N LEU A 54 -12.98 -4.91 -0.22
CA LEU A 54 -12.43 -5.75 0.83
C LEU A 54 -13.10 -5.45 2.18
N LEU A 55 -13.23 -4.16 2.54
CA LEU A 55 -13.85 -3.71 3.80
C LEU A 55 -15.39 -3.83 3.82
N ASP A 56 -16.03 -4.16 2.70
CA ASP A 56 -17.47 -4.34 2.64
C ASP A 56 -17.89 -5.64 3.35
N LYS A 57 -18.35 -5.49 4.59
CA LYS A 57 -18.81 -6.60 5.44
C LYS A 57 -19.95 -7.41 4.82
N ARG A 58 -20.70 -6.87 3.85
CA ARG A 58 -21.76 -7.61 3.14
C ARG A 58 -21.18 -8.75 2.29
N ASN A 59 -19.92 -8.64 1.90
CA ASN A 59 -19.22 -9.69 1.15
C ASN A 59 -18.43 -10.62 2.06
N TRP A 60 -18.50 -10.49 3.38
CA TRP A 60 -17.78 -11.38 4.31
C TRP A 60 -18.60 -12.63 4.59
N ASN A 61 -17.93 -13.78 4.62
CA ASN A 61 -18.58 -15.05 4.91
C ASN A 61 -18.72 -15.26 6.43
N ILE A 62 -19.82 -14.76 7.00
CA ILE A 62 -20.11 -14.75 8.46
C ILE A 62 -20.19 -16.17 9.04
N ASN A 63 -20.56 -17.18 8.24
CA ASN A 63 -20.71 -18.55 8.75
C ASN A 63 -19.35 -19.20 9.13
N MET A 64 -18.23 -18.69 8.61
CA MET A 64 -16.88 -19.12 8.98
C MET A 64 -16.36 -18.40 10.24
N VAL A 65 -16.83 -17.17 10.41
CA VAL A 65 -16.50 -16.23 11.48
C VAL A 65 -17.08 -16.72 12.83
N ASP A 66 -18.19 -17.46 12.82
CA ASP A 66 -18.84 -18.00 14.03
C ASP A 66 -18.28 -19.36 14.51
N GLN A 67 -17.42 -20.04 13.75
CA GLN A 67 -16.96 -21.40 14.10
C GLN A 67 -15.74 -21.45 15.04
N GLN A 68 -15.13 -20.31 15.39
CA GLN A 68 -14.17 -20.24 16.50
C GLN A 68 -14.92 -20.10 17.83
N ASN A 69 -15.55 -21.19 18.26
CA ASN A 69 -16.14 -21.29 19.60
C ASN A 69 -15.01 -21.31 20.64
N ASP A 70 -14.77 -20.16 21.26
CA ASP A 70 -13.96 -20.08 22.48
C ASP A 70 -14.76 -20.70 23.65
N ILE A 71 -14.07 -21.47 24.50
CA ILE A 71 -14.61 -22.37 25.53
C ILE A 71 -15.42 -21.63 26.62
N MET A 72 -15.52 -20.31 26.54
CA MET A 72 -16.17 -19.41 27.50
C MET A 72 -17.47 -18.75 27.01
N GLY A 73 -18.06 -19.18 25.90
CA GLY A 73 -19.42 -18.75 25.51
C GLY A 73 -19.54 -17.29 25.07
N LYS A 74 -18.43 -16.65 24.68
CA LYS A 74 -18.44 -15.35 24.02
C LYS A 74 -18.18 -15.57 22.53
N VAL A 75 -19.24 -15.50 21.71
CA VAL A 75 -19.14 -15.58 20.25
C VAL A 75 -18.39 -14.33 19.77
N THR A 76 -17.08 -14.43 19.61
CA THR A 76 -16.32 -13.46 18.83
C THR A 76 -16.39 -13.91 17.38
N THR A 77 -17.09 -13.13 16.58
CA THR A 77 -17.04 -13.24 15.13
C THR A 77 -15.57 -13.11 14.68
N GLY A 78 -14.93 -14.21 14.28
CA GLY A 78 -13.54 -14.26 13.84
C GLY A 78 -13.26 -13.36 12.63
N LYS A 79 -12.13 -12.65 12.61
CA LYS A 79 -11.81 -11.78 11.46
C LYS A 79 -11.54 -12.62 10.20
N PRO A 80 -11.95 -12.17 9.00
CA PRO A 80 -11.61 -12.87 7.76
C PRO A 80 -10.08 -12.94 7.60
N LYS A 81 -9.57 -14.09 7.14
CA LYS A 81 -8.14 -14.33 6.99
C LYS A 81 -7.63 -13.90 5.62
N ILE A 82 -6.61 -13.06 5.60
CA ILE A 82 -5.96 -12.61 4.37
C ILE A 82 -4.43 -12.66 4.50
N SER A 83 -3.74 -12.56 3.37
CA SER A 83 -2.33 -12.22 3.30
C SER A 83 -2.13 -11.04 2.38
N LEU A 84 -1.09 -10.25 2.65
CA LEU A 84 -0.71 -9.10 1.85
C LEU A 84 0.62 -9.36 1.15
N TYR A 85 0.78 -8.79 -0.04
CA TYR A 85 2.01 -8.88 -0.80
C TYR A 85 2.38 -7.53 -1.40
N HIS A 86 3.57 -7.05 -1.08
CA HIS A 86 4.21 -5.91 -1.70
C HIS A 86 4.79 -6.32 -3.04
N HIS A 87 4.12 -5.93 -4.12
CA HIS A 87 4.60 -6.18 -5.47
C HIS A 87 5.30 -4.93 -6.00
N MET A 88 6.56 -5.07 -6.39
CA MET A 88 7.35 -4.03 -7.04
C MET A 88 7.85 -4.54 -8.37
N ASN A 89 7.74 -3.72 -9.41
CA ASN A 89 8.40 -3.96 -10.69
C ASN A 89 9.22 -2.73 -11.09
N GLU A 90 9.68 -2.64 -12.33
CA GLU A 90 10.54 -1.52 -12.77
C GLU A 90 9.84 -0.15 -12.76
N GLN A 91 8.51 -0.12 -12.79
CA GLN A 91 7.73 1.10 -12.98
C GLN A 91 6.92 1.49 -11.74
N HIS A 92 6.32 0.53 -11.05
CA HIS A 92 5.32 0.79 -10.03
C HIS A 92 5.49 -0.09 -8.80
N TYR A 93 4.88 0.40 -7.72
CA TYR A 93 4.61 -0.35 -6.51
C TYR A 93 3.12 -0.65 -6.42
N GLU A 94 2.78 -1.85 -5.95
CA GLU A 94 1.42 -2.31 -5.74
C GLU A 94 1.30 -3.03 -4.39
N LEU A 95 0.14 -2.89 -3.75
CA LEU A 95 -0.22 -3.74 -2.61
C LEU A 95 -1.30 -4.72 -3.05
N HIS A 96 -0.99 -6.01 -2.98
CA HIS A 96 -1.92 -7.09 -3.28
C HIS A 96 -2.49 -7.71 -1.99
N CYS A 97 -3.70 -8.24 -2.10
CA CYS A 97 -4.39 -9.00 -1.07
C CYS A 97 -4.82 -10.35 -1.62
N TYR A 98 -4.68 -11.39 -0.80
CA TYR A 98 -5.13 -12.75 -1.10
C TYR A 98 -5.93 -13.30 0.07
N PRO A 99 -7.12 -13.89 -0.15
CA PRO A 99 -7.80 -14.66 0.87
C PRO A 99 -6.98 -15.90 1.20
N ILE A 100 -7.09 -16.32 2.46
CA ILE A 100 -6.46 -17.55 2.94
C ILE A 100 -7.54 -18.61 3.18
N ILE A 101 -7.35 -19.77 2.54
CA ILE A 101 -8.16 -20.98 2.76
C ILE A 101 -7.20 -22.09 3.16
N ASN A 102 -7.46 -22.77 4.28
CA ASN A 102 -6.61 -23.85 4.79
C ASN A 102 -5.11 -23.47 4.89
N ASN A 103 -4.83 -22.24 5.32
CA ASN A 103 -3.49 -21.65 5.39
C ASN A 103 -2.75 -21.48 4.05
N GLU A 104 -3.47 -21.53 2.92
CA GLU A 104 -2.92 -21.30 1.59
C GLU A 104 -3.56 -20.07 0.92
N ARG A 105 -2.75 -19.39 0.10
CA ARG A 105 -3.21 -18.25 -0.72
C ARG A 105 -4.13 -18.72 -1.82
N VAL A 106 -5.28 -18.09 -1.90
CA VAL A 106 -6.20 -18.28 -3.01
C VAL A 106 -5.86 -17.31 -4.14
N LEU A 107 -5.43 -17.87 -5.27
CA LEU A 107 -5.10 -17.10 -6.48
C LEU A 107 -6.27 -17.04 -7.48
N GLN A 108 -7.23 -17.95 -7.37
CA GLN A 108 -8.35 -18.10 -8.31
C GLN A 108 -9.62 -17.48 -7.75
N ALA A 109 -10.55 -17.12 -8.64
CA ALA A 109 -11.86 -16.62 -8.23
C ALA A 109 -12.61 -17.65 -7.35
N GLN A 110 -13.31 -17.15 -6.33
CA GLN A 110 -14.13 -17.97 -5.43
C GLN A 110 -15.56 -17.43 -5.43
N PHE A 111 -16.53 -18.34 -5.55
CA PHE A 111 -17.95 -17.99 -5.55
C PHE A 111 -18.68 -18.93 -4.60
N ASN A 112 -19.29 -18.37 -3.54
CA ASN A 112 -20.04 -19.12 -2.55
C ASN A 112 -19.25 -20.31 -1.94
N ASN A 113 -17.92 -20.24 -1.94
CA ASN A 113 -17.08 -21.23 -1.28
C ASN A 113 -17.18 -20.99 0.23
N THR A 114 -17.71 -21.97 0.96
CA THR A 114 -17.93 -21.88 2.40
C THR A 114 -16.65 -21.70 3.22
N LEU A 115 -15.50 -22.11 2.67
CA LEU A 115 -14.19 -21.94 3.30
C LEU A 115 -13.53 -20.60 2.94
N CYS A 116 -14.05 -19.88 1.95
CA CYS A 116 -13.52 -18.58 1.56
C CYS A 116 -13.95 -17.51 2.58
N PRO A 117 -13.03 -16.61 3.00
CA PRO A 117 -13.37 -15.47 3.86
C PRO A 117 -14.40 -14.51 3.23
N PHE A 118 -14.53 -14.54 1.91
CA PHE A 118 -15.44 -13.70 1.13
C PHE A 118 -16.51 -14.54 0.41
N VAL A 119 -17.74 -14.04 0.37
CA VAL A 119 -18.87 -14.64 -0.38
C VAL A 119 -18.53 -14.71 -1.86
N THR A 120 -17.96 -13.63 -2.39
CA THR A 120 -17.38 -13.57 -3.74
C THR A 120 -15.97 -13.00 -3.68
N TRP A 121 -15.01 -13.69 -4.30
CA TRP A 121 -13.65 -13.22 -4.52
C TRP A 121 -13.35 -13.22 -6.02
N ARG A 122 -13.01 -12.05 -6.56
CA ARG A 122 -12.60 -11.86 -7.95
C ARG A 122 -11.22 -11.22 -7.99
N PRO A 123 -10.15 -11.97 -8.28
CA PRO A 123 -8.79 -11.43 -8.32
C PRO A 123 -8.66 -10.18 -9.19
N GLU A 124 -9.41 -10.13 -10.31
CA GLU A 124 -9.38 -9.04 -11.29
C GLU A 124 -9.79 -7.68 -10.70
N THR A 125 -10.64 -7.67 -9.68
CA THR A 125 -11.17 -6.44 -9.07
C THR A 125 -10.81 -6.27 -7.60
N MET A 126 -10.38 -7.34 -6.92
CA MET A 126 -10.17 -7.34 -5.46
C MET A 126 -8.72 -7.61 -5.04
N GLN A 127 -7.88 -8.19 -5.91
CA GLN A 127 -6.52 -8.56 -5.53
C GLN A 127 -5.61 -7.35 -5.41
N MET A 128 -5.54 -6.50 -6.43
CA MET A 128 -4.69 -5.30 -6.44
C MET A 128 -5.42 -4.18 -5.72
N LEU A 129 -5.03 -3.91 -4.47
CA LEU A 129 -5.72 -2.95 -3.61
C LEU A 129 -5.50 -1.51 -4.08
N PHE A 130 -4.24 -1.19 -4.43
CA PHE A 130 -3.86 0.08 -5.00
C PHE A 130 -2.47 -0.01 -5.65
N ARG A 131 -2.19 0.98 -6.51
CA ARG A 131 -0.92 1.14 -7.22
C ARG A 131 -0.36 2.54 -7.03
N LEU A 132 0.94 2.62 -6.78
CA LEU A 132 1.75 3.83 -6.87
C LEU A 132 2.51 3.83 -8.20
N ASN A 133 1.95 4.48 -9.21
CA ASN A 133 2.53 4.64 -10.54
C ASN A 133 3.83 5.46 -10.49
N SER A 134 4.81 5.05 -11.29
CA SER A 134 6.11 5.70 -11.43
C SER A 134 6.90 5.86 -10.13
N LEU A 135 6.53 5.16 -9.05
CA LEU A 135 7.21 5.27 -7.76
C LEU A 135 8.65 4.78 -7.84
N ILE A 136 8.86 3.67 -8.54
CA ILE A 136 10.17 3.01 -8.64
C ILE A 136 11.19 3.90 -9.39
N PRO A 137 10.91 4.38 -10.62
CA PRO A 137 11.81 5.31 -11.29
C PRO A 137 11.95 6.63 -10.52
N PHE A 138 10.91 7.10 -9.83
CA PHE A 138 11.01 8.29 -8.98
C PHE A 138 11.99 8.08 -7.82
N ILE A 139 11.92 6.96 -7.10
CA ILE A 139 12.88 6.62 -6.04
C ILE A 139 14.30 6.61 -6.60
N VAL A 140 14.54 5.90 -7.71
CA VAL A 140 15.87 5.84 -8.34
C VAL A 140 16.38 7.23 -8.71
N TYR A 141 15.54 8.07 -9.32
CA TYR A 141 15.85 9.46 -9.63
C TYR A 141 16.23 10.26 -8.37
N THR A 142 15.47 10.09 -7.28
CA THR A 142 15.69 10.80 -6.02
C THR A 142 17.02 10.44 -5.40
N PHE A 143 17.42 9.17 -5.42
CA PHE A 143 18.72 8.75 -4.89
C PHE A 143 19.89 9.23 -5.74
N GLN A 144 19.68 9.48 -7.04
CA GLN A 144 20.72 10.00 -7.93
C GLN A 144 20.92 11.51 -7.76
N LYS A 145 19.83 12.28 -7.69
CA LYS A 145 19.89 13.76 -7.73
C LYS A 145 18.70 14.47 -7.10
N GLY A 146 17.94 13.80 -6.26
CA GLY A 146 16.74 14.35 -5.64
C GLY A 146 17.04 15.42 -4.60
N ASP A 147 16.05 16.30 -4.41
CA ASP A 147 16.07 17.31 -3.35
C ASP A 147 15.27 16.89 -2.11
N VAL A 148 15.23 17.77 -1.11
CA VAL A 148 14.56 17.51 0.18
C VAL A 148 13.07 17.19 0.01
N ALA A 149 12.38 17.80 -0.96
CA ALA A 149 10.97 17.49 -1.23
C ALA A 149 10.81 16.10 -1.85
N ASP A 150 11.74 15.68 -2.71
CA ASP A 150 11.69 14.35 -3.31
C ASP A 150 11.79 13.25 -2.23
N TYR A 151 12.75 13.37 -1.32
CA TYR A 151 12.87 12.46 -0.18
C TYR A 151 11.67 12.52 0.76
N ALA A 152 11.11 13.70 0.98
CA ALA A 152 9.90 13.86 1.79
C ALA A 152 8.70 13.15 1.16
N LEU A 153 8.55 13.21 -0.17
CA LEU A 153 7.48 12.54 -0.90
C LEU A 153 7.58 11.01 -0.79
N ILE A 154 8.79 10.44 -0.89
CA ILE A 154 9.01 9.00 -0.69
C ILE A 154 8.63 8.58 0.73
N ARG A 155 9.05 9.35 1.75
CA ARG A 155 8.68 9.08 3.15
C ARG A 155 7.17 9.14 3.36
N TYR A 156 6.52 10.12 2.74
CA TYR A 156 5.07 10.28 2.79
C TYR A 156 4.36 9.08 2.17
N ALA A 157 4.78 8.64 0.97
CA ALA A 157 4.22 7.46 0.31
C ALA A 157 4.34 6.20 1.19
N ASN A 158 5.53 5.92 1.73
CA ASN A 158 5.76 4.79 2.62
C ASN A 158 4.89 4.86 3.88
N LYS A 159 4.76 6.05 4.49
CA LYS A 159 3.87 6.24 5.64
C LYS A 159 2.42 5.94 5.28
N ARG A 160 1.94 6.43 4.13
CA ARG A 160 0.56 6.24 3.69
C ARG A 160 0.22 4.78 3.45
N VAL A 161 1.12 4.04 2.82
CA VAL A 161 1.01 2.58 2.66
C VAL A 161 0.87 1.88 4.01
N LYS A 162 1.71 2.23 4.99
CA LYS A 162 1.65 1.66 6.34
C LYS A 162 0.31 1.95 7.02
N GLU A 163 -0.20 3.18 6.92
CA GLU A 163 -1.50 3.54 7.47
C GLU A 163 -2.65 2.71 6.87
N LEU A 164 -2.62 2.46 5.56
CA LEU A 164 -3.62 1.61 4.91
C LEU A 164 -3.54 0.15 5.35
N ILE A 165 -2.33 -0.38 5.54
CA ILE A 165 -2.13 -1.73 6.08
C ILE A 165 -2.62 -1.82 7.53
N LEU A 166 -2.33 -0.82 8.37
CA LEU A 166 -2.84 -0.75 9.73
C LEU A 166 -4.38 -0.75 9.77
N LEU A 167 -5.02 -0.06 8.83
CA LEU A 167 -6.48 -0.08 8.69
C LEU A 167 -7.01 -1.49 8.35
N LEU A 168 -6.33 -2.24 7.49
CA LEU A 168 -6.69 -3.62 7.20
C LEU A 168 -6.51 -4.52 8.43
N GLN A 169 -5.43 -4.37 9.20
CA GLN A 169 -5.19 -5.15 10.42
C GLN A 169 -6.28 -4.97 11.49
N GLN A 170 -6.97 -3.83 11.50
CA GLN A 170 -8.12 -3.62 12.38
C GLN A 170 -9.31 -4.52 12.01
N SER A 171 -9.47 -4.85 10.73
CA SER A 171 -10.63 -5.58 10.19
C SER A 171 -10.37 -7.06 9.88
N PHE A 172 -9.12 -7.41 9.59
CA PHE A 172 -8.73 -8.75 9.11
C PHE A 172 -7.72 -9.43 10.05
N ASP A 173 -7.69 -10.76 9.99
CA ASP A 173 -6.58 -11.55 10.49
C ASP A 173 -5.55 -11.68 9.35
N ILE A 174 -4.47 -10.90 9.44
CA ILE A 174 -3.42 -10.89 8.42
C ILE A 174 -2.37 -11.93 8.80
N THR A 175 -2.40 -13.04 8.07
CA THR A 175 -1.50 -14.19 8.26
C THR A 175 -0.05 -13.83 7.94
N ASP A 176 0.18 -13.18 6.80
CA ASP A 176 1.50 -12.80 6.30
C ASP A 176 1.46 -11.46 5.57
N ILE A 177 2.57 -10.73 5.62
CA ILE A 177 2.86 -9.56 4.78
C ILE A 177 4.23 -9.79 4.14
N GLU A 178 4.23 -10.06 2.84
CA GLU A 178 5.43 -10.46 2.10
C GLU A 178 5.84 -9.41 1.05
N GLY A 179 7.04 -9.59 0.49
CA GLY A 179 7.59 -8.74 -0.56
C GLY A 179 8.33 -7.51 0.00
N TYR A 180 9.03 -6.81 -0.89
CA TYR A 180 9.83 -5.64 -0.51
C TYR A 180 8.93 -4.43 -0.21
N THR A 181 9.05 -3.89 1.00
CA THR A 181 8.45 -2.60 1.35
C THR A 181 9.18 -1.44 0.65
N ILE A 182 8.50 -0.29 0.52
CA ILE A 182 9.11 0.94 -0.02
C ILE A 182 10.39 1.30 0.74
N ALA A 183 10.38 1.14 2.07
CA ALA A 183 11.54 1.41 2.91
C ALA A 183 12.72 0.46 2.63
N GLU A 184 12.47 -0.85 2.55
CA GLU A 184 13.52 -1.84 2.24
C GLU A 184 14.08 -1.64 0.83
N PHE A 185 13.23 -1.31 -0.13
CA PHE A 185 13.69 -0.97 -1.48
C PHE A 185 14.61 0.26 -1.47
N CYS A 186 14.23 1.32 -0.75
CA CYS A 186 15.08 2.50 -0.60
C CYS A 186 16.44 2.17 0.07
N GLN A 187 16.45 1.31 1.08
CA GLN A 187 17.69 0.86 1.74
C GLN A 187 18.60 0.12 0.76
N GLU A 188 18.05 -0.75 -0.08
CA GLU A 188 18.83 -1.50 -1.07
C GLU A 188 19.40 -0.60 -2.16
N ILE A 189 18.63 0.39 -2.63
CA ILE A 189 19.12 1.40 -3.59
C ILE A 189 20.24 2.23 -2.96
N HIS A 190 20.08 2.67 -1.71
CA HIS A 190 21.12 3.39 -0.99
C HIS A 190 22.41 2.58 -0.88
N ARG A 191 22.31 1.31 -0.46
CA ARG A 191 23.45 0.38 -0.34
C ARG A 191 24.21 0.24 -1.65
N LYS A 192 23.51 0.05 -2.77
CA LYS A 192 24.11 -0.05 -4.10
C LYS A 192 24.79 1.26 -4.51
N HIS A 193 24.17 2.41 -4.26
CA HIS A 193 24.75 3.72 -4.55
C HIS A 193 26.05 3.97 -3.77
N SER A 194 26.05 3.69 -2.46
CA SER A 194 27.23 3.86 -1.62
C SER A 194 28.39 2.95 -2.03
N GLN A 195 28.11 1.71 -2.44
CA GLN A 195 29.13 0.78 -2.92
C GLN A 195 29.75 1.24 -4.26
N SER A 196 28.94 1.72 -5.19
CA SER A 196 29.44 2.23 -6.48
C SER A 196 30.29 3.49 -6.34
N GLN A 197 29.99 4.37 -5.37
CA GLN A 197 30.79 5.57 -5.09
C GLN A 197 32.12 5.28 -4.38
N HIS A 198 32.25 4.12 -3.72
CA HIS A 198 33.50 3.72 -3.05
C HIS A 198 34.49 3.02 -3.99
N ASN A 199 34.00 2.51 -5.13
CA ASN A 199 34.77 1.77 -6.13
C ASN A 199 35.13 2.61 -7.37
N ALA A 200 34.84 3.91 -7.36
CA ALA A 200 35.10 4.86 -8.44
C ALA A 200 36.09 5.93 -7.97
#